data_AF-A0AAE4K5U5-F1
#
_entry.id   AF-A0AAE4K5U5-F1
#
_cell.length_a   1.000
_cell.length_b   1.000
_cell.length_c   1.000
_cell.angle_alpha   90.00
_cell.angle_beta   90.00
_cell.angle_gamma   90.00
#
_symmetry.space_group_name_H-M   'P 1'
#
loop_
_entity.id
_entity.type
_entity.pdbx_description
1 polymer ?
#
loop_
_entity_poly.entity_id
_entity_poly.type
_entity_poly.pdbx_seq_one_letter_code
_entity_poly.pdbx_strand_id
1 'polypeptide(L)'
;GESASAVGRVLGYRRGTVSRWCQAAGVELVRGSKGGTLEADQARRAKVVQAVLAGASLTRAGAEAGVSRDTARRYWHDQAMQDAATASGRSSGRSSGRRGREGWSASACAGRVGRGQRVSDAERVLIAQGRARGESAAAIARALGRCRQTVWREIARNTDPDGVYRAPVASAAAQERLARPKTRRLDADRVLRAEVVALLEDGASPRQISARLRWAHPD
;
A
#
# COMPACT_ATOMS: atom_id res chain seq x y z
N GLY A 1 15.53 21.25 -4.12
CA GLY A 1 15.11 21.82 -5.41
C GLY A 1 13.72 22.42 -5.30
N GLU A 2 13.56 23.63 -5.82
CA GLU A 2 12.26 24.31 -5.94
C GLU A 2 11.39 23.66 -7.03
N SER A 3 10.08 23.88 -6.98
CA SER A 3 9.16 23.40 -8.01
C SER A 3 9.16 24.30 -9.24
N ALA A 4 8.82 23.76 -10.41
CA ALA A 4 8.67 24.55 -11.64
C ALA A 4 7.66 25.70 -11.50
N SER A 5 6.65 25.55 -10.63
CA SER A 5 5.69 26.62 -10.30
C SER A 5 6.29 27.71 -9.42
N ALA A 6 7.24 27.37 -8.52
CA ALA A 6 7.95 28.35 -7.70
C ALA A 6 8.92 29.16 -8.57
N VAL A 7 9.73 28.46 -9.36
CA VAL A 7 10.65 29.07 -10.34
C VAL A 7 9.89 29.96 -11.33
N GLY A 8 8.76 29.49 -11.85
CA GLY A 8 7.92 30.27 -12.74
C GLY A 8 7.39 31.56 -12.11
N ARG A 9 7.03 31.55 -10.82
CA ARG A 9 6.59 32.77 -10.10
C ARG A 9 7.72 33.78 -9.92
N VAL A 10 8.93 33.31 -9.60
CA VAL A 10 10.10 34.19 -9.42
C VAL A 10 10.53 34.81 -10.75
N LEU A 11 10.53 34.01 -11.83
CA LEU A 11 11.01 34.43 -13.14
C LEU A 11 9.93 35.03 -14.05
N GLY A 12 8.67 35.07 -13.62
CA GLY A 12 7.55 35.58 -14.43
C GLY A 12 7.08 34.66 -15.57
N TYR A 13 7.48 33.38 -15.56
CA TYR A 13 7.09 32.42 -16.61
C TYR A 13 5.97 31.47 -16.16
N ARG A 14 5.12 31.08 -17.11
CA ARG A 14 4.13 30.02 -16.88
C ARG A 14 4.85 28.71 -16.51
N ARG A 15 4.30 27.97 -15.55
CA ARG A 15 4.81 26.66 -15.09
C ARG A 15 5.13 25.69 -16.24
N GLY A 16 4.29 25.67 -17.29
CA GLY A 16 4.50 24.78 -18.44
C GLY A 16 5.77 25.08 -19.23
N THR A 17 6.14 26.36 -19.34
CA THR A 17 7.37 26.80 -20.00
C THR A 17 8.60 26.34 -19.23
N VAL A 18 8.60 26.56 -17.90
CA VAL A 18 9.69 26.10 -17.02
C VAL A 18 9.83 24.58 -17.08
N SER A 19 8.72 23.82 -17.05
CA SER A 19 8.77 22.37 -17.19
C SER A 19 9.36 21.90 -18.52
N ARG A 20 9.05 22.57 -19.64
CA ARG A 20 9.64 22.26 -20.94
C ARG A 20 11.15 22.52 -20.96
N TRP A 21 11.61 23.61 -20.36
CA TRP A 21 13.05 23.90 -20.27
C TRP A 21 13.78 22.87 -19.42
N CYS A 22 13.23 22.49 -18.27
CA CYS A 22 13.80 21.41 -17.46
C CYS A 22 13.89 20.10 -18.28
N GLN A 23 12.85 19.75 -19.02
CA GLN A 23 12.85 18.53 -19.83
C GLN A 23 13.85 18.58 -20.99
N ALA A 24 14.00 19.73 -21.65
CA ALA A 24 15.01 19.94 -22.68
C ALA A 24 16.45 19.87 -22.12
N ALA A 25 16.63 20.28 -20.85
CA ALA A 25 17.90 20.16 -20.13
C ALA A 25 18.12 18.76 -19.50
N GLY A 26 17.25 17.79 -19.75
CA GLY A 26 17.34 16.44 -19.18
C GLY A 26 17.00 16.35 -17.68
N VAL A 27 16.46 17.42 -17.09
CA VAL A 27 16.06 17.45 -15.68
C VAL A 27 14.64 16.93 -15.53
N GLU A 28 14.52 15.74 -14.94
CA GLU A 28 13.22 15.15 -14.65
C GLU A 28 12.55 15.82 -13.45
N LEU A 29 11.28 16.20 -13.62
CA LEU A 29 10.49 16.86 -12.59
C LEU A 29 9.44 15.91 -12.01
N VAL A 30 9.37 15.84 -10.69
CA VAL A 30 8.37 15.05 -9.98
C VAL A 30 7.06 15.80 -9.87
N ARG A 31 5.95 15.13 -10.18
CA ARG A 31 4.60 15.63 -9.94
C ARG A 31 4.21 15.39 -8.48
N GLY A 32 3.75 16.42 -7.77
CA GLY A 32 3.31 16.30 -6.37
C GLY A 32 3.17 17.66 -5.68
N SER A 33 2.73 17.68 -4.42
CA SER A 33 2.45 18.93 -3.68
C SER A 33 3.71 19.77 -3.40
N LYS A 34 4.87 19.13 -3.20
CA LYS A 34 6.18 19.79 -3.08
C LYS A 34 6.88 19.99 -4.43
N GLY A 35 6.64 19.09 -5.39
CA GLY A 35 7.27 19.10 -6.72
C GLY A 35 8.81 19.13 -6.69
N GLY A 36 9.40 19.60 -7.78
CA GLY A 36 10.85 19.79 -7.93
C GLY A 36 11.53 18.69 -8.75
N THR A 37 12.87 18.70 -8.77
CA THR A 37 13.66 17.71 -9.50
C THR A 37 13.55 16.33 -8.87
N LEU A 38 13.70 15.28 -9.67
CA LEU A 38 13.73 13.88 -9.21
C LEU A 38 14.81 13.67 -8.15
N GLU A 39 16.01 14.21 -8.39
CA GLU A 39 17.13 14.16 -7.45
C GLU A 39 16.79 14.81 -6.11
N ALA A 40 16.15 15.99 -6.12
CA ALA A 40 15.72 16.64 -4.88
C ALA A 40 14.62 15.85 -4.16
N ASP A 41 13.75 15.15 -4.90
CA ASP A 41 12.74 14.27 -4.31
C ASP A 41 13.37 13.03 -3.67
N GLN A 42 14.31 12.39 -4.38
CA GLN A 42 15.11 11.28 -3.87
C GLN A 42 15.87 11.67 -2.60
N ALA A 43 16.50 12.84 -2.57
CA ALA A 43 17.20 13.34 -1.38
C ALA A 43 16.26 13.54 -0.18
N ARG A 44 15.06 14.12 -0.37
CA ARG A 44 14.06 14.24 0.69
C ARG A 44 13.59 12.88 1.18
N ARG A 45 13.32 11.96 0.25
CA ARG A 45 12.93 10.59 0.56
C ARG A 45 14.00 9.88 1.38
N ALA A 46 15.25 9.93 0.95
CA ALA A 46 16.38 9.34 1.67
C ALA A 46 16.50 9.93 3.09
N LYS A 47 16.36 11.25 3.25
CA LYS A 47 16.41 11.90 4.56
C LYS A 47 15.28 11.44 5.49
N VAL A 48 14.06 11.30 4.97
CA VAL A 48 12.94 10.72 5.76
C VAL A 48 13.26 9.29 6.19
N VAL A 49 13.72 8.45 5.26
CA VAL A 49 14.04 7.04 5.54
C VAL A 49 15.12 6.94 6.63
N GLN A 50 16.20 7.71 6.50
CA GLN A 50 17.29 7.73 7.49
C GLN A 50 16.80 8.18 8.87
N ALA A 51 16.02 9.26 8.95
CA ALA A 51 15.49 9.74 10.23
C ALA A 51 14.56 8.70 10.88
N VAL A 52 13.70 8.03 10.10
CA VAL A 52 12.81 6.99 10.62
C VAL A 52 13.60 5.76 11.09
N LEU A 53 14.63 5.33 10.34
CA LEU A 53 15.53 4.26 10.77
C LEU A 53 16.29 4.60 12.05
N ALA A 54 16.65 5.88 12.24
CA ALA A 54 17.22 6.40 13.48
C ALA A 54 16.21 6.53 14.64
N GLY A 55 14.95 6.11 14.44
CA GLY A 55 13.90 6.11 15.45
C GLY A 55 13.09 7.40 15.55
N ALA A 56 13.29 8.37 14.65
CA ALA A 56 12.47 9.57 14.63
C ALA A 56 11.01 9.25 14.24
N SER A 57 10.07 9.99 14.83
CA SER A 57 8.65 9.92 14.39
C SER A 57 8.48 10.47 12.97
N LEU A 58 7.43 10.06 12.26
CA LEU A 58 7.15 10.54 10.90
C LEU A 58 6.97 12.07 10.83
N THR A 59 6.47 12.68 11.90
CA THR A 59 6.36 14.14 12.01
C THR A 59 7.74 14.79 12.06
N ARG A 60 8.65 14.27 12.90
CA ARG A 60 10.01 14.77 13.03
C ARG A 60 10.82 14.51 11.76
N ALA A 61 10.76 13.30 11.22
CA ALA A 61 11.40 12.95 9.96
C ALA A 61 10.93 13.83 8.80
N GLY A 62 9.62 14.13 8.75
CA GLY A 62 9.06 15.07 7.77
C GLY A 62 9.62 16.48 7.95
N ALA A 63 9.63 17.01 9.17
CA ALA A 63 10.20 18.32 9.47
C ALA A 63 11.69 18.41 9.09
N GLU A 64 12.49 17.41 9.45
CA GLU A 64 13.91 17.32 9.11
C GLU A 64 14.13 17.26 7.58
N ALA A 65 13.26 16.57 6.84
CA ALA A 65 13.30 16.50 5.38
C ALA A 65 12.60 17.68 4.67
N GLY A 66 12.03 18.64 5.41
CA GLY A 66 11.30 19.77 4.85
C GLY A 66 10.01 19.40 4.11
N VAL A 67 9.38 18.28 4.49
CA VAL A 67 8.11 17.78 3.93
C VAL A 67 7.03 17.63 5.00
N SER A 68 5.76 17.58 4.57
CA SER A 68 4.66 17.32 5.51
C SER A 68 4.74 15.91 6.07
N ARG A 69 4.18 15.69 7.27
CA ARG A 69 4.04 14.35 7.88
C ARG A 69 3.41 13.33 6.93
N ASP A 70 2.37 13.71 6.18
CA ASP A 70 1.73 12.81 5.21
C ASP A 70 2.65 12.45 4.04
N THR A 71 3.54 13.36 3.64
CA THR A 71 4.55 13.07 2.62
C THR A 71 5.62 12.13 3.17
N ALA A 72 6.09 12.35 4.40
CA ALA A 72 7.02 11.44 5.07
C ALA A 72 6.43 10.04 5.24
N ARG A 73 5.16 9.94 5.65
CA ARG A 73 4.42 8.68 5.73
C ARG A 73 4.36 7.97 4.37
N ARG A 74 4.11 8.71 3.29
CA ARG A 74 4.09 8.15 1.93
C ARG A 74 5.48 7.65 1.49
N TYR A 75 6.52 8.45 1.68
CA TYR A 75 7.90 8.06 1.38
C TYR A 75 8.35 6.81 2.14
N TRP A 76 8.02 6.72 3.43
CA TRP A 76 8.31 5.55 4.24
C TRP A 76 7.55 4.31 3.74
N HIS A 77 6.26 4.46 3.43
CA HIS A 77 5.47 3.40 2.84
C HIS A 77 6.07 2.91 1.51
N ASP A 78 6.40 3.83 0.60
CA ASP A 78 6.99 3.50 -0.70
C ASP A 78 8.36 2.82 -0.56
N GLN A 79 9.16 3.19 0.46
CA GLN A 79 10.43 2.52 0.78
C GLN A 79 10.19 1.08 1.26
N ALA A 80 9.32 0.87 2.25
CA ALA A 80 8.99 -0.47 2.73
C ALA A 80 8.47 -1.37 1.61
N MET A 81 7.71 -0.80 0.66
CA MET A 81 7.23 -1.52 -0.52
C MET A 81 8.35 -1.91 -1.49
N GLN A 82 9.33 -1.02 -1.72
CA GLN A 82 10.49 -1.32 -2.56
C GLN A 82 11.40 -2.36 -1.92
N ASP A 83 11.60 -2.30 -0.60
CA ASP A 83 12.40 -3.28 0.14
C ASP A 83 11.74 -4.67 0.08
N ALA A 84 10.41 -4.74 0.24
CA ALA A 84 9.63 -5.97 0.10
C ALA A 84 9.66 -6.52 -1.34
N ALA A 85 9.56 -5.66 -2.36
CA ALA A 85 9.69 -6.06 -3.76
C ALA A 85 11.10 -6.59 -4.08
N THR A 86 12.14 -5.97 -3.52
CA THR A 86 13.54 -6.41 -3.68
C THR A 86 13.80 -7.74 -2.97
N ALA A 87 13.20 -7.93 -1.79
CA ALA A 87 13.29 -9.18 -1.03
C ALA A 87 12.59 -10.35 -1.75
N SER A 88 11.44 -10.10 -2.39
CA SER A 88 10.72 -11.10 -3.20
C SER A 88 11.35 -11.35 -4.57
N GLY A 89 12.05 -10.37 -5.16
CA GLY A 89 12.80 -10.56 -6.40
C GLY A 89 14.00 -11.52 -6.26
N ARG A 90 14.56 -11.65 -5.04
CA ARG A 90 15.69 -12.55 -4.74
C ARG A 90 15.32 -14.04 -4.68
N SER A 91 14.04 -14.40 -4.71
CA SER A 91 13.57 -15.80 -4.80
C SER A 91 13.13 -16.23 -6.20
N SER A 92 13.35 -15.40 -7.24
CA SER A 92 12.99 -15.77 -8.62
C SER A 92 14.15 -16.44 -9.36
N GLY A 93 14.53 -17.63 -8.87
CA GLY A 93 15.14 -18.64 -9.74
C GLY A 93 14.15 -18.96 -10.86
N ARG A 94 14.55 -18.64 -12.08
CA ARG A 94 13.88 -18.86 -13.36
C ARG A 94 13.06 -20.18 -13.38
N SER A 95 11.74 -20.08 -13.23
CA SER A 95 10.79 -21.12 -13.62
C SER A 95 9.79 -20.54 -14.61
N SER A 96 10.12 -20.71 -15.88
CA SER A 96 9.20 -20.53 -16.99
C SER A 96 8.10 -21.58 -16.90
N GLY A 97 6.87 -21.17 -16.58
CA GLY A 97 5.70 -22.02 -16.79
C GLY A 97 4.60 -21.85 -15.73
N ARG A 98 3.40 -21.57 -16.23
CA ARG A 98 2.09 -21.49 -15.52
C ARG A 98 1.87 -20.21 -14.72
N ARG A 99 1.00 -19.35 -15.27
CA ARG A 99 0.27 -18.28 -14.56
C ARG A 99 -0.66 -18.91 -13.52
N GLY A 100 -0.09 -19.27 -12.36
CA GLY A 100 -0.78 -19.59 -11.12
C GLY A 100 -0.94 -18.33 -10.28
N ARG A 101 -2.09 -18.22 -9.63
CA ARG A 101 -2.61 -17.03 -8.94
C ARG A 101 -1.98 -16.88 -7.55
N GLU A 102 -0.67 -16.70 -7.46
CA GLU A 102 0.06 -16.56 -6.19
C GLU A 102 1.03 -15.37 -6.26
N GLY A 103 0.47 -14.18 -6.49
CA GLY A 103 1.21 -12.93 -6.37
C GLY A 103 0.90 -12.28 -5.03
N TRP A 104 1.72 -12.55 -4.01
CA TRP A 104 1.72 -11.74 -2.79
C TRP A 104 1.90 -10.27 -3.15
N SER A 105 0.96 -9.42 -2.72
CA SER A 105 1.10 -7.97 -2.86
C SER A 105 0.89 -7.32 -1.51
N ALA A 106 1.98 -6.83 -0.92
CA ALA A 106 1.97 -5.96 0.26
C ALA A 106 1.06 -4.71 0.07
N SER A 107 0.72 -4.36 -1.18
CA SER A 107 -0.19 -3.27 -1.52
C SER A 107 -1.65 -3.57 -1.11
N ALA A 108 -2.04 -4.85 -1.01
CA ALA A 108 -3.42 -5.24 -0.70
C ALA A 108 -3.89 -4.72 0.68
N CYS A 109 -2.97 -4.52 1.62
CA CYS A 109 -3.27 -4.04 2.97
C CYS A 109 -3.39 -2.52 3.10
N ALA A 110 -2.95 -1.74 2.10
CA ALA A 110 -2.93 -0.28 2.13
C ALA A 110 -4.20 0.38 1.55
N GLY A 111 -5.34 -0.30 1.60
CA GLY A 111 -6.61 0.16 1.05
C GLY A 111 -7.38 1.15 1.93
N ARG A 112 -8.22 2.00 1.30
CA ARG A 112 -9.28 2.75 2.00
C ARG A 112 -10.35 1.80 2.54
N VAL A 113 -10.87 2.09 3.72
CA VAL A 113 -11.99 1.37 4.37
C VAL A 113 -12.98 2.36 4.96
N GLY A 114 -14.21 2.40 4.43
CA GLY A 114 -15.17 3.45 4.77
C GLY A 114 -14.55 4.84 4.57
N ARG A 115 -14.58 5.70 5.59
CA ARG A 115 -13.95 7.04 5.58
C ARG A 115 -12.46 7.02 5.97
N GLY A 116 -11.90 5.87 6.36
CA GLY A 116 -10.54 5.75 6.89
C GLY A 116 -9.57 5.00 5.98
N GLN A 117 -8.31 4.88 6.44
CA GLN A 117 -7.31 4.01 5.82
C GLN A 117 -6.95 2.85 6.74
N ARG A 118 -6.70 1.68 6.16
CA ARG A 118 -6.16 0.53 6.91
C ARG A 118 -4.77 0.85 7.48
N VAL A 119 -4.36 0.09 8.50
CA VAL A 119 -2.97 0.08 8.94
C VAL A 119 -2.16 -0.63 7.87
N SER A 120 -1.18 0.07 7.31
CA SER A 120 -0.27 -0.44 6.28
C SER A 120 0.85 -1.28 6.89
N ASP A 121 1.52 -2.09 6.07
CA ASP A 121 2.62 -2.93 6.53
C ASP A 121 3.78 -2.09 7.08
N ALA A 122 4.06 -0.94 6.45
CA ALA A 122 5.05 0.02 6.93
C ALA A 122 4.68 0.60 8.31
N GLU A 123 3.40 0.87 8.56
CA GLU A 123 2.93 1.30 9.89
C GLU A 123 3.02 0.16 10.90
N ARG A 124 2.79 -1.10 10.52
CA ARG A 124 2.97 -2.27 11.41
C ARG A 124 4.41 -2.43 11.86
N VAL A 125 5.38 -2.21 10.98
CA VAL A 125 6.81 -2.22 11.35
C VAL A 125 7.09 -1.15 12.40
N LEU A 126 6.57 0.06 12.22
CA LEU A 126 6.71 1.14 13.21
C LEU A 126 5.99 0.84 14.54
N ILE A 127 4.84 0.17 14.50
CA ILE A 127 4.16 -0.33 15.70
C ILE A 127 5.03 -1.35 16.44
N ALA A 128 5.62 -2.31 15.73
CA ALA A 128 6.51 -3.31 16.31
C ALA A 128 7.75 -2.66 16.96
N GLN A 129 8.40 -1.71 16.27
CA GLN A 129 9.51 -0.95 16.82
C GLN A 129 9.12 -0.15 18.07
N GLY A 130 7.98 0.55 18.04
CA GLY A 130 7.49 1.28 19.21
C GLY A 130 7.21 0.35 20.40
N ARG A 131 6.65 -0.84 20.15
CA ARG A 131 6.44 -1.87 21.18
C ARG A 131 7.76 -2.40 21.75
N ALA A 132 8.76 -2.64 20.92
CA ALA A 132 10.10 -3.04 21.36
C ALA A 132 10.78 -1.97 22.23
N ARG A 133 10.46 -0.69 22.01
CA ARG A 133 10.92 0.43 22.86
C ARG A 133 10.06 0.66 24.11
N GLY A 134 9.07 -0.20 24.40
CA GLY A 134 8.17 -0.06 25.55
C GLY A 134 7.15 1.07 25.42
N GLU A 135 6.93 1.60 24.22
CA GLU A 135 5.99 2.71 24.02
C GLU A 135 4.53 2.26 24.19
N SER A 136 3.72 3.16 24.77
CA SER A 136 2.28 2.95 24.85
C SER A 136 1.61 3.08 23.48
N ALA A 137 0.45 2.43 23.30
CA ALA A 137 -0.34 2.58 22.07
C ALA A 137 -0.69 4.05 21.75
N ALA A 138 -0.78 4.91 22.77
CA ALA A 138 -1.00 6.35 22.59
C ALA A 138 0.24 7.09 22.06
N ALA A 139 1.44 6.74 22.54
CA ALA A 139 2.69 7.30 22.02
C ALA A 139 2.90 6.89 20.55
N ILE A 140 2.75 5.60 20.25
CA ILE A 140 2.87 5.06 18.90
C ILE A 140 1.85 5.73 17.95
N ALA A 141 0.59 5.85 18.38
CA ALA A 141 -0.44 6.50 17.57
C ALA A 141 -0.13 7.96 17.25
N ARG A 142 0.40 8.73 18.22
CA ARG A 142 0.86 10.11 17.98
C ARG A 142 1.99 10.16 16.98
N ALA A 143 2.98 9.27 17.09
CA ALA A 143 4.11 9.21 16.16
C ALA A 143 3.68 8.88 14.72
N LEU A 144 2.66 8.03 14.56
CA LEU A 144 2.08 7.66 13.27
C LEU A 144 1.09 8.71 12.72
N GLY A 145 0.59 9.61 13.56
CA GLY A 145 -0.54 10.48 13.23
C GLY A 145 -1.84 9.69 13.02
N ARG A 146 -2.07 8.67 13.85
CA ARG A 146 -3.27 7.82 13.84
C ARG A 146 -4.06 7.99 15.13
N CYS A 147 -5.33 7.58 15.12
CA CYS A 147 -6.11 7.50 16.35
C CYS A 147 -5.53 6.42 17.29
N ARG A 148 -5.44 6.73 18.58
CA ARG A 148 -5.04 5.78 19.63
C ARG A 148 -5.81 4.46 19.55
N GLN A 149 -7.12 4.52 19.32
CA GLN A 149 -7.95 3.32 19.23
C GLN A 149 -7.59 2.44 18.03
N THR A 150 -7.19 3.03 16.90
CA THR A 150 -6.74 2.26 15.73
C THR A 150 -5.51 1.44 16.06
N VAL A 151 -4.50 2.06 16.67
CA VAL A 151 -3.25 1.39 17.06
C VAL A 151 -3.50 0.38 18.17
N TRP A 152 -4.30 0.73 19.18
CA TRP A 152 -4.66 -0.21 20.25
C TRP A 152 -5.37 -1.46 19.72
N ARG A 153 -6.35 -1.29 18.82
CA ARG A 153 -7.06 -2.43 18.20
C ARG A 153 -6.16 -3.26 17.29
N GLU A 154 -5.19 -2.63 16.63
CA GLU A 154 -4.20 -3.34 15.81
C GLU A 154 -3.28 -4.20 16.68
N ILE A 155 -2.76 -3.64 17.77
CA ILE A 155 -1.92 -4.38 18.74
C ILE A 155 -2.74 -5.51 19.35
N ALA A 156 -3.88 -5.19 19.97
CA ALA A 156 -4.70 -6.17 20.70
C ALA A 156 -5.14 -7.36 19.84
N ARG A 157 -5.34 -7.15 18.53
CA ARG A 157 -5.79 -8.21 17.61
C ARG A 157 -4.65 -9.06 17.03
N ASN A 158 -3.42 -8.57 17.04
CA ASN A 158 -2.29 -9.25 16.38
C ASN A 158 -1.07 -9.42 17.32
N THR A 159 -1.25 -9.26 18.63
CA THR A 159 -0.27 -9.71 19.61
C THR A 159 -0.43 -11.22 19.77
N ASP A 160 0.67 -11.95 19.65
CA ASP A 160 0.71 -13.40 19.80
C ASP A 160 0.50 -13.81 21.28
N PRO A 161 0.18 -15.08 21.58
CA PRO A 161 -0.01 -15.57 22.95
C PRO A 161 1.21 -15.35 23.86
N ASP A 162 2.42 -15.26 23.28
CA ASP A 162 3.67 -14.93 23.97
C ASP A 162 3.76 -13.43 24.39
N GLY A 163 2.76 -12.62 24.03
CA GLY A 163 2.70 -11.19 24.32
C GLY A 163 3.48 -10.32 23.32
N VAL A 164 4.12 -10.91 22.32
CA VAL A 164 4.95 -10.21 21.34
C VAL A 164 4.10 -9.78 20.15
N TYR A 165 4.29 -8.53 19.71
CA TYR A 165 3.68 -8.03 18.48
C TYR A 165 4.67 -8.18 17.33
N ARG A 166 4.35 -9.03 16.34
CA ARG A 166 5.20 -9.28 15.17
C ARG A 166 4.56 -8.69 13.92
N ALA A 167 5.20 -7.69 13.31
CA ALA A 167 4.67 -7.03 12.12
C ALA A 167 4.36 -7.98 10.95
N PRO A 168 5.22 -8.97 10.58
CA PRO A 168 4.92 -9.90 9.49
C PRO A 168 3.67 -10.74 9.75
N VAL A 169 3.49 -11.23 10.99
CA VAL A 169 2.32 -12.01 11.42
C VAL A 169 1.05 -11.15 11.32
N ALA A 170 1.11 -9.93 11.84
CA ALA A 170 0.00 -8.97 11.76
C ALA A 170 -0.39 -8.64 10.30
N SER A 171 0.60 -8.53 9.40
CA SER A 171 0.36 -8.32 7.97
C SER A 171 -0.32 -9.53 7.32
N ALA A 172 0.18 -10.75 7.56
CA ALA A 172 -0.41 -11.98 7.03
C ALA A 172 -1.87 -12.14 7.52
N ALA A 173 -2.11 -11.99 8.81
CA ALA A 173 -3.46 -12.06 9.38
C ALA A 173 -4.40 -10.97 8.81
N ALA A 174 -3.87 -9.78 8.51
CA ALA A 174 -4.66 -8.72 7.85
C ALA A 174 -5.05 -9.09 6.42
N GLN A 175 -4.16 -9.76 5.67
CA GLN A 175 -4.43 -10.25 4.33
C GLN A 175 -5.45 -11.39 4.34
N GLU A 176 -5.34 -12.34 5.26
CA GLU A 176 -6.33 -13.42 5.42
C GLU A 176 -7.73 -12.87 5.69
N ARG A 177 -7.85 -11.88 6.59
CA ARG A 177 -9.12 -11.20 6.87
C ARG A 177 -9.65 -10.43 5.65
N LEU A 178 -8.77 -9.93 4.80
CA LEU A 178 -9.13 -9.26 3.54
C LEU A 178 -9.64 -10.24 2.49
N ALA A 179 -9.06 -11.44 2.43
CA ALA A 179 -9.37 -12.44 1.43
C ALA A 179 -10.86 -12.81 1.43
N ARG A 180 -11.53 -12.69 2.60
CA ARG A 180 -12.95 -13.02 2.85
C ARG A 180 -13.50 -14.01 1.82
N PRO A 181 -12.96 -15.24 1.77
CA PRO A 181 -13.41 -16.21 0.79
C PRO A 181 -14.82 -16.63 1.20
N LYS A 182 -15.83 -16.01 0.56
CA LYS A 182 -17.11 -16.69 0.43
C LYS A 182 -16.86 -17.81 -0.56
N THR A 183 -17.11 -19.06 -0.17
CA THR A 183 -17.17 -20.16 -1.13
C THR A 183 -18.04 -19.69 -2.29
N ARG A 184 -17.48 -19.60 -3.49
CA ARG A 184 -18.25 -19.11 -4.64
C ARG A 184 -19.38 -20.11 -4.85
N ARG A 185 -20.56 -19.64 -5.25
CA ARG A 185 -21.73 -20.51 -5.45
C ARG A 185 -21.39 -21.71 -6.36
N LEU A 186 -20.60 -21.48 -7.41
CA LEU A 186 -20.11 -22.52 -8.33
C LEU A 186 -19.04 -23.45 -7.73
N ASP A 187 -18.27 -23.00 -6.74
CA ASP A 187 -17.31 -23.86 -6.04
C ASP A 187 -18.02 -24.74 -5.00
N ALA A 188 -19.13 -24.27 -4.43
CA ALA A 188 -19.97 -25.01 -3.49
C ALA A 188 -20.91 -26.00 -4.19
N ASP A 189 -21.45 -25.64 -5.35
CA ASP A 189 -22.44 -26.41 -6.09
C ASP A 189 -21.85 -26.94 -7.41
N ARG A 190 -21.47 -28.23 -7.37
CA ARG A 190 -20.87 -28.91 -8.54
C ARG A 190 -21.87 -29.11 -9.67
N VAL A 191 -23.16 -29.22 -9.37
CA VAL A 191 -24.22 -29.42 -10.39
C VAL A 191 -24.41 -28.11 -11.16
N LEU A 192 -24.59 -27.01 -10.44
CA LEU A 192 -24.68 -25.67 -11.03
C LEU A 192 -23.42 -25.34 -11.85
N ARG A 193 -22.24 -25.74 -11.37
CA ARG A 193 -20.99 -25.56 -12.10
C ARG A 193 -20.98 -26.34 -13.41
N ALA A 194 -21.42 -27.60 -13.42
CA ALA A 194 -21.50 -28.41 -14.63
C ALA A 194 -22.47 -27.80 -15.66
N GLU A 195 -23.63 -27.31 -15.21
CA GLU A 195 -24.61 -26.64 -16.07
C GLU A 195 -24.03 -25.36 -16.71
N VAL A 196 -23.36 -24.53 -15.91
CA VAL A 196 -22.69 -23.31 -16.41
C VAL A 196 -21.60 -23.65 -17.44
N VAL A 197 -20.83 -24.72 -17.21
CA VAL A 197 -19.78 -25.16 -18.15
C VAL A 197 -20.41 -25.64 -19.46
N ALA A 198 -21.44 -26.49 -19.42
CA ALA A 198 -22.12 -26.96 -20.62
C ALA A 198 -22.69 -25.79 -21.45
N LEU A 199 -23.33 -24.82 -20.79
CA LEU A 199 -23.84 -23.62 -21.48
C LEU A 199 -22.74 -22.76 -22.10
N LEU A 200 -21.56 -22.69 -21.48
CA LEU A 200 -20.40 -22.00 -22.06
C LEU A 200 -19.84 -22.75 -23.28
N GLU A 201 -19.80 -24.08 -23.22
CA GLU A 201 -19.38 -24.94 -24.33
C GLU A 201 -20.34 -24.81 -25.53
N ASP A 202 -21.63 -24.63 -25.27
CA ASP A 202 -22.66 -24.34 -26.27
C ASP A 202 -22.62 -22.88 -26.80
N GLY A 203 -21.63 -22.09 -26.39
CA GLY A 203 -21.42 -20.73 -26.87
C GLY A 203 -22.34 -19.67 -26.25
N ALA A 204 -23.05 -19.98 -25.15
CA ALA A 204 -23.92 -18.99 -24.51
C ALA A 204 -23.12 -17.88 -23.81
N SER A 205 -23.56 -16.64 -23.97
CA SER A 205 -22.95 -15.49 -23.28
C SER A 205 -23.25 -15.51 -21.77
N PRO A 206 -22.40 -14.90 -20.92
CA PRO A 206 -22.65 -14.81 -19.47
C PRO A 206 -24.02 -14.24 -19.09
N ARG A 207 -24.55 -13.33 -19.91
CA ARG A 207 -25.89 -12.73 -19.73
C ARG A 207 -27.01 -13.73 -20.00
N GLN A 208 -26.89 -14.55 -21.04
CA GLN A 208 -27.84 -15.62 -21.37
C GLN A 208 -27.83 -16.72 -20.31
N ILE A 209 -26.65 -17.14 -19.87
CA ILE A 209 -26.48 -18.12 -18.79
C ILE A 209 -27.17 -17.63 -17.52
N SER A 210 -26.88 -16.40 -17.10
CA SER A 210 -27.49 -15.82 -15.90
C SER A 210 -29.02 -15.71 -16.01
N ALA A 211 -29.55 -15.46 -17.20
CA ALA A 211 -30.99 -15.41 -17.43
C ALA A 211 -31.62 -16.81 -17.35
N ARG A 212 -31.03 -17.82 -18.01
CA ARG A 212 -31.49 -19.21 -17.94
C ARG A 212 -31.47 -19.74 -16.50
N LEU A 213 -30.37 -19.52 -15.77
CA LEU A 213 -30.23 -20.00 -14.40
C LEU A 213 -31.25 -19.39 -13.44
N ARG A 214 -31.66 -18.12 -13.65
CA ARG A 214 -32.74 -17.50 -12.84
C ARG A 214 -34.09 -18.19 -13.01
N TRP A 215 -34.36 -18.76 -14.19
CA TRP A 215 -35.61 -19.49 -14.44
C TRP A 215 -35.52 -20.95 -14.03
N ALA A 216 -34.36 -21.59 -14.23
CA ALA A 216 -34.13 -22.99 -13.88
C ALA A 216 -33.96 -23.21 -12.37
N HIS A 217 -33.44 -22.20 -11.66
CA HIS A 217 -33.21 -22.22 -10.21
C HIS A 217 -33.86 -20.99 -9.55
N PRO A 218 -35.20 -20.94 -9.44
CA PRO A 218 -35.87 -19.91 -8.65
C PRO A 218 -35.52 -20.12 -7.17
N ASP A 219 -35.06 -19.05 -6.50
CA ASP A 219 -34.77 -19.05 -5.05
C ASP A 219 -36.07 -19.15 -4.22
#